data_AF-A5FWL3-F1
#
_entry.id   AF-A5FWL3-F1
#
_cell.length_a   1.000
_cell.length_b   1.000
_cell.length_c   1.000
_cell.angle_alpha   90.00
_cell.angle_beta   90.00
_cell.angle_gamma   90.00
#
_symmetry.space_group_name_H-M   'P 1'
#
loop_
_entity.id
_entity.type
_entity.pdbx_description
1 polymer ?
#
loop_
_entity_poly.entity_id
_entity_poly.type
_entity_poly.pdbx_seq_one_letter_code
_entity_poly.pdbx_strand_id
1 'polypeptide(L)'
;MREIFLVSRRIWARKSHSVALVTVAREIWPDEPHEAAQKDTDARWTLKIGGKIRYRPDGTPLPQVVLPVFGYKSHIAIDRRFGFIRESAVTSAAQPDGRMLSRRVSTQNSSSEVWADSAYRSQTNEKWLASRMLVSRIHGSVLNFVCEWHSG
;
A
#
# COMPACT_ATOMS: atom_id res chain seq x y z
N MET A 1 4.66 15.57 -21.11
CA MET A 1 3.93 14.79 -20.08
C MET A 1 4.92 14.40 -19.00
N ARG A 2 4.63 14.66 -17.72
CA ARG A 2 5.49 14.32 -16.56
C ARG A 2 4.67 13.51 -15.57
N GLU A 3 4.74 12.20 -15.67
CA GLU A 3 3.77 11.33 -15.00
C GLU A 3 4.27 10.93 -13.62
N ILE A 4 3.36 10.85 -12.64
CA ILE A 4 3.64 10.25 -11.33
C ILE A 4 3.08 8.83 -11.33
N PHE A 5 3.93 7.84 -11.04
CA PHE A 5 3.53 6.44 -10.85
C PHE A 5 3.61 6.06 -9.38
N LEU A 6 2.56 5.44 -8.85
CA LEU A 6 2.48 4.95 -7.46
C LEU A 6 2.37 3.42 -7.42
N VAL A 7 3.44 2.76 -6.96
CA VAL A 7 3.49 1.30 -6.74
C VAL A 7 3.38 1.03 -5.25
N SER A 8 2.69 -0.06 -4.88
CA SER A 8 2.75 -0.68 -3.56
C SER A 8 3.14 -2.15 -3.71
N ARG A 9 4.34 -2.54 -3.26
CA ARG A 9 4.74 -3.96 -3.14
C ARG A 9 4.41 -4.49 -1.74
N ARG A 10 3.93 -5.73 -1.66
CA ARG A 10 3.69 -6.47 -0.41
C ARG A 10 4.62 -7.67 -0.35
N ILE A 11 5.30 -7.87 0.78
CA ILE A 11 6.09 -9.08 1.05
C ILE A 11 5.20 -10.04 1.87
N TRP A 12 5.15 -11.32 1.51
CA TRP A 12 4.33 -12.34 2.19
C TRP A 12 5.23 -13.36 2.89
N ALA A 13 4.87 -13.77 4.10
CA ALA A 13 5.51 -14.86 4.82
C ALA A 13 4.44 -15.88 5.26
N ARG A 14 4.75 -17.18 5.12
CA ARG A 14 3.83 -18.29 5.43
C ARG A 14 4.40 -19.15 6.56
N LYS A 15 3.98 -18.90 7.79
CA LYS A 15 3.82 -19.85 8.91
C LYS A 15 3.15 -19.11 10.08
N SER A 16 2.13 -19.71 10.68
CA SER A 16 1.45 -19.20 11.87
C SER A 16 1.18 -20.37 12.80
N HIS A 17 1.77 -20.34 13.99
CA HIS A 17 1.15 -20.87 15.19
C HIS A 17 1.42 -19.82 16.29
N SER A 18 0.33 -19.24 16.80
CA SER A 18 0.32 -18.28 17.92
C SER A 18 1.08 -16.96 17.67
N VAL A 19 0.49 -16.09 16.84
CA VAL A 19 1.02 -14.73 16.62
C VAL A 19 0.61 -13.83 17.78
N ALA A 20 1.55 -13.54 18.69
CA ALA A 20 1.48 -12.34 19.50
C ALA A 20 1.52 -11.14 18.55
N LEU A 21 0.44 -10.36 18.54
CA LEU A 21 0.41 -9.10 17.81
C LEU A 21 1.47 -8.20 18.44
N VAL A 22 2.39 -7.68 17.62
CA VAL A 22 3.49 -6.76 18.01
C VAL A 22 4.79 -7.41 18.54
N THR A 23 5.31 -8.47 17.90
CA THR A 23 6.69 -8.94 18.16
C THR A 23 7.57 -8.96 16.89
N VAL A 24 8.87 -8.71 17.06
CA VAL A 24 9.94 -8.80 16.03
C VAL A 24 10.32 -10.26 15.77
N ALA A 25 10.93 -10.57 14.61
CA ALA A 25 11.37 -11.94 14.32
C ALA A 25 12.31 -12.53 15.40
N ARG A 26 13.20 -11.72 15.99
CA ARG A 26 14.09 -12.17 17.09
C ARG A 26 13.33 -12.59 18.37
N GLU A 27 12.13 -12.08 18.59
CA GLU A 27 11.28 -12.43 19.74
C GLU A 27 10.42 -13.67 19.45
N ILE A 28 10.19 -13.98 18.17
CA ILE A 28 9.44 -15.16 17.73
C ILE A 28 10.34 -16.40 17.68
N TRP A 29 11.63 -16.23 17.30
CA TRP A 29 12.63 -17.28 17.20
C TRP A 29 13.85 -17.01 18.09
N PRO A 30 13.71 -17.03 19.44
CA PRO A 30 14.82 -16.75 20.35
C PRO A 30 15.93 -17.82 20.27
N ASP A 31 15.55 -19.08 19.99
CA ASP A 31 16.48 -20.22 20.01
C ASP A 31 17.01 -20.59 18.60
N GLU A 32 16.51 -19.93 17.55
CA GLU A 32 16.82 -20.25 16.15
C GLU A 32 17.34 -19.00 15.39
N PRO A 33 18.51 -18.46 15.76
CA PRO A 33 19.02 -17.19 15.22
C PRO A 33 19.31 -17.25 13.70
N HIS A 34 19.63 -18.44 13.18
CA HIS A 34 19.86 -18.66 11.76
C HIS A 34 18.56 -18.62 10.95
N GLU A 35 17.43 -19.06 11.51
CA GLU A 35 16.11 -18.89 10.89
C GLU A 35 15.66 -17.43 10.99
N ALA A 36 15.86 -16.79 12.15
CA ALA A 36 15.51 -15.39 12.37
C ALA A 36 16.23 -14.45 11.40
N ALA A 37 17.52 -14.70 11.12
CA ALA A 37 18.31 -13.90 10.17
C ALA A 37 17.84 -14.02 8.71
N GLN A 38 17.15 -15.11 8.36
CA GLN A 38 16.54 -15.28 7.03
C GLN A 38 15.19 -14.53 6.91
N LYS A 39 14.66 -13.99 8.01
CA LYS A 39 13.41 -13.23 8.03
C LYS A 39 13.67 -11.74 8.15
N ASP A 40 12.69 -10.98 7.67
CA ASP A 40 12.62 -9.55 7.93
C ASP A 40 12.34 -9.32 9.43
N THR A 41 13.35 -8.81 10.14
CA THR A 41 13.29 -8.59 11.59
C THR A 41 12.54 -7.31 11.96
N ASP A 42 12.32 -6.40 11.01
CA ASP A 42 11.62 -5.13 11.20
C ASP A 42 10.15 -5.19 10.78
N ALA A 43 9.77 -6.17 9.97
CA ALA A 43 8.38 -6.49 9.69
C ALA A 43 7.61 -6.88 10.96
N ARG A 44 6.32 -6.53 10.99
CA ARG A 44 5.41 -6.80 12.10
C ARG A 44 4.12 -7.42 11.58
N TRP A 45 3.50 -8.25 12.40
CA TRP A 45 2.10 -8.61 12.22
C TRP A 45 1.21 -7.45 12.62
N THR A 46 0.26 -7.11 11.76
CA THR A 46 -0.72 -6.05 11.97
C THR A 46 -2.12 -6.54 11.65
N LEU A 47 -3.13 -5.97 12.29
CA LEU A 47 -4.52 -6.29 12.02
C LEU A 47 -5.06 -5.38 10.93
N LYS A 48 -5.60 -5.99 9.86
CA LYS A 48 -6.32 -5.28 8.82
C LYS A 48 -7.81 -5.52 8.98
N ILE A 49 -8.53 -4.45 9.31
CA ILE A 49 -9.99 -4.45 9.32
C ILE A 49 -10.46 -4.29 7.87
N GLY A 50 -11.19 -5.29 7.36
CA GLY A 50 -11.64 -5.34 5.98
C GLY A 50 -13.04 -4.76 5.80
N GLY A 51 -13.24 -4.09 4.65
CA GLY A 51 -14.57 -3.69 4.16
C GLY A 51 -15.10 -2.36 4.71
N LYS A 52 -16.20 -1.89 4.10
CA LYS A 52 -17.01 -0.82 4.69
C LYS A 52 -17.88 -1.43 5.78
N ILE A 53 -18.11 -0.68 6.87
CA ILE A 53 -19.09 -1.08 7.88
C ILE A 53 -20.44 -1.24 7.17
N ARG A 54 -21.02 -2.42 7.30
CA ARG A 54 -22.37 -2.72 6.84
C ARG A 54 -23.28 -2.74 8.04
N TYR A 55 -24.52 -2.28 7.87
CA TYR A 55 -25.50 -2.22 8.93
C TYR A 55 -26.63 -3.21 8.62
N ARG A 56 -27.19 -3.81 9.67
CA ARG A 56 -28.45 -4.54 9.61
C ARG A 56 -29.61 -3.56 9.38
N PRO A 57 -30.81 -4.04 8.99
CA PRO A 57 -32.00 -3.20 8.86
C PRO A 57 -32.38 -2.45 10.14
N ASP A 58 -32.04 -2.99 11.31
CA ASP A 58 -32.25 -2.39 12.63
C ASP A 58 -31.23 -1.28 12.99
N GLY A 59 -30.30 -0.96 12.09
CA GLY A 59 -29.27 0.05 12.29
C GLY A 59 -28.03 -0.42 13.07
N THR A 60 -27.97 -1.68 13.52
CA THR A 60 -26.79 -2.22 14.22
C THR A 60 -25.68 -2.61 13.23
N PRO A 61 -24.39 -2.39 13.56
CA PRO A 61 -23.30 -2.78 12.68
C PRO A 61 -23.16 -4.31 12.59
N LEU A 62 -22.91 -4.80 11.38
CA LEU A 62 -22.51 -6.18 11.15
C LEU A 62 -21.06 -6.40 11.61
N PRO A 63 -20.73 -7.61 12.11
CA PRO A 63 -19.35 -7.96 12.46
C PRO A 63 -18.39 -7.71 11.29
N GLN A 64 -17.24 -7.11 11.57
CA GLN A 64 -16.20 -6.87 10.58
C GLN A 64 -15.20 -8.01 10.56
N VAL A 65 -14.74 -8.37 9.35
CA VAL A 65 -13.66 -9.35 9.19
C VAL A 65 -12.34 -8.66 9.51
N VAL A 66 -11.59 -9.26 10.43
CA VAL A 66 -10.23 -8.83 10.79
C VAL A 66 -9.25 -9.88 10.26
N LEU A 67 -8.31 -9.44 9.42
CA LEU A 67 -7.30 -10.29 8.83
C LEU A 67 -5.92 -9.92 9.39
N PRO A 68 -5.15 -10.87 9.95
CA PRO A 68 -3.75 -10.61 10.24
C PRO A 68 -2.97 -10.47 8.93
N VAL A 69 -2.17 -9.42 8.82
CA VAL A 69 -1.28 -9.17 7.68
C VAL A 69 0.12 -8.87 8.20
N PHE A 70 1.12 -9.51 7.59
CA PHE A 70 2.52 -9.34 7.94
C PHE A 70 3.22 -8.37 6.99
N GLY A 71 4.13 -7.57 7.55
CA GLY A 71 5.08 -6.75 6.79
C GLY A 71 4.64 -5.31 6.55
N TYR A 72 5.25 -4.70 5.53
CA TYR A 72 5.04 -3.32 5.13
C TYR A 72 4.74 -3.21 3.64
N LYS A 73 4.44 -1.98 3.23
CA LYS A 73 4.32 -1.57 1.83
C LYS A 73 5.08 -0.27 1.63
N SER A 74 5.74 -0.16 0.48
CA SER A 74 6.39 1.08 0.06
C SER A 74 5.50 1.77 -0.96
N HIS A 75 5.18 3.04 -0.71
CA HIS A 75 4.53 3.94 -1.66
C HIS A 75 5.61 4.82 -2.28
N ILE A 76 5.80 4.76 -3.58
CA ILE A 76 6.86 5.51 -4.26
C ILE A 76 6.21 6.32 -5.37
N ALA A 77 6.45 7.63 -5.38
CA ALA A 77 6.09 8.52 -6.48
C ALA A 77 7.32 8.70 -7.37
N ILE A 78 7.20 8.27 -8.63
CA ILE A 78 8.30 8.30 -9.61
C ILE A 78 7.96 9.26 -10.74
N ASP A 79 8.94 10.04 -11.18
CA ASP A 79 8.89 10.77 -12.45
C ASP A 79 9.11 9.79 -13.61
N ARG A 80 8.10 9.53 -14.43
CA ARG A 80 8.23 8.56 -15.53
C ARG A 80 9.24 8.97 -16.61
N ARG A 81 9.45 10.28 -16.84
CA ARG A 81 10.33 10.75 -17.93
C ARG A 81 11.80 10.48 -17.62
N PHE A 82 12.20 10.73 -16.38
CA PHE A 82 13.61 10.66 -15.97
C PHE A 82 13.90 9.50 -15.00
N GLY A 83 12.88 8.81 -14.50
CA GLY A 83 13.02 7.70 -13.55
C GLY A 83 13.33 8.14 -12.11
N PHE A 84 13.30 9.44 -11.80
CA PHE A 84 13.63 9.92 -10.45
C PHE A 84 12.52 9.61 -9.45
N ILE A 85 12.91 9.10 -8.28
CA ILE A 85 12.04 9.04 -7.11
C ILE A 85 11.84 10.46 -6.61
N ARG A 86 10.58 10.92 -6.60
CA ARG A 86 10.20 12.25 -6.12
C ARG A 86 9.79 12.22 -4.66
N GLU A 87 9.09 11.16 -4.25
CA GLU A 87 8.68 10.96 -2.87
C GLU A 87 8.55 9.46 -2.58
N SER A 88 8.80 9.05 -1.34
CA SER A 88 8.54 7.69 -0.90
C SER A 88 8.05 7.65 0.54
N ALA A 89 7.30 6.61 0.89
CA ALA A 89 7.06 6.27 2.28
C ALA A 89 6.78 4.78 2.46
N VAL A 90 7.22 4.26 3.60
CA VAL A 90 6.92 2.90 4.04
C VAL A 90 5.78 2.97 5.06
N THR A 91 4.78 2.11 4.89
CA THR A 91 3.67 1.97 5.85
C THR A 91 3.42 0.50 6.17
N SER A 92 2.71 0.22 7.27
CA SER A 92 2.28 -1.15 7.59
C SER A 92 1.49 -1.78 6.42
N ALA A 93 1.61 -3.10 6.25
CA ALA A 93 0.83 -3.85 5.27
C ALA A 93 -0.70 -3.67 5.43
N ALA A 94 -1.19 -3.33 6.62
CA ALA A 94 -2.61 -3.07 6.88
C ALA A 94 -3.09 -1.74 6.31
N GLN A 95 -2.20 -0.77 6.07
CA GLN A 95 -2.54 0.58 5.68
C GLN A 95 -3.26 0.64 4.32
N PRO A 96 -4.41 1.31 4.20
CA PRO A 96 -5.10 1.46 2.91
C PRO A 96 -4.34 2.36 1.92
N ASP A 97 -4.08 1.85 0.71
CA ASP A 97 -3.32 2.55 -0.34
C ASP A 97 -3.98 3.85 -0.79
N GLY A 98 -5.31 3.84 -0.95
CA GLY A 98 -6.09 5.02 -1.31
C GLY A 98 -5.88 6.23 -0.39
N ARG A 99 -5.42 6.06 0.87
CA ARG A 99 -5.14 7.21 1.75
C ARG A 99 -3.77 7.88 1.48
N MET A 100 -2.94 7.29 0.64
CA MET A 100 -1.56 7.75 0.42
C MET A 100 -1.39 8.60 -0.83
N LEU A 101 -2.32 8.58 -1.78
CA LEU A 101 -2.18 9.32 -3.05
C LEU A 101 -1.95 10.82 -2.81
N SER A 102 -2.86 11.48 -2.08
CA SER A 102 -2.77 12.93 -1.84
C SER A 102 -1.57 13.33 -0.96
N ARG A 103 -0.96 12.36 -0.28
CA ARG A 103 0.24 12.57 0.53
C ARG A 103 1.52 12.44 -0.28
N ARG A 104 1.50 11.78 -1.44
CA ARG A 104 2.68 11.44 -2.26
C ARG A 104 2.74 12.17 -3.60
N VAL A 105 1.59 12.61 -4.10
CA VAL A 105 1.48 13.34 -5.36
C VAL A 105 1.78 14.82 -5.10
N SER A 106 2.94 15.29 -5.56
CA SER A 106 3.29 16.71 -5.53
C SER A 106 2.56 17.49 -6.62
N THR A 107 2.05 18.68 -6.27
CA THR A 107 1.43 19.61 -7.22
C THR A 107 2.41 20.61 -7.82
N GLN A 108 3.70 20.53 -7.46
CA GLN A 108 4.75 21.35 -8.07
C GLN A 108 5.27 20.75 -9.39
N ASN A 109 4.73 19.61 -9.82
CA ASN A 109 5.06 19.01 -11.10
C ASN A 109 4.38 19.77 -12.24
N SER A 110 5.08 19.99 -13.35
CA SER A 110 4.52 20.69 -14.51
C SER A 110 3.62 19.81 -15.38
N SER A 111 3.17 18.68 -14.85
CA SER A 111 2.28 17.76 -15.57
C SER A 111 1.06 17.51 -14.75
N SER A 112 -0.05 17.49 -15.46
CA SER A 112 -1.37 17.28 -14.90
C SER A 112 -1.68 15.80 -14.72
N GLU A 113 -1.07 14.87 -15.47
CA GLU A 113 -1.48 13.46 -15.46
C GLU A 113 -0.88 12.65 -14.30
N VAL A 114 -1.73 11.90 -13.60
CA VAL A 114 -1.37 11.01 -12.47
C VAL A 114 -1.79 9.58 -12.78
N TRP A 115 -0.82 8.67 -12.76
CA TRP A 115 -1.02 7.23 -13.00
C TRP A 115 -0.83 6.47 -11.69
N ALA A 116 -1.74 5.58 -11.36
CA ALA A 116 -1.61 4.75 -10.16
C ALA A 116 -2.37 3.44 -10.34
N ASP A 117 -2.05 2.48 -9.47
CA ASP A 117 -2.84 1.25 -9.34
C ASP A 117 -4.29 1.54 -8.92
N SER A 118 -5.20 0.64 -9.29
CA SER A 118 -6.62 0.68 -8.93
C SER A 118 -6.88 0.84 -7.42
N ALA A 119 -5.98 0.37 -6.55
CA ALA A 119 -6.06 0.52 -5.10
C ALA A 119 -5.98 1.98 -4.63
N TYR A 120 -5.46 2.89 -5.46
CA TYR A 120 -5.48 4.33 -5.22
C TYR A 120 -6.75 5.00 -5.73
N ARG A 121 -7.63 4.29 -6.43
CA ARG A 121 -8.88 4.85 -6.94
C ARG A 121 -9.92 4.94 -5.84
N SER A 122 -10.27 6.17 -5.47
CA SER A 122 -11.37 6.44 -4.54
C SER A 122 -12.05 7.75 -4.91
N GLN A 123 -13.34 7.89 -4.61
CA GLN A 123 -14.07 9.15 -4.88
C GLN A 123 -13.37 10.35 -4.23
N THR A 124 -12.81 10.17 -3.03
CA THR A 124 -12.03 11.20 -2.34
C THR A 124 -10.78 11.60 -3.13
N ASN A 125 -10.05 10.63 -3.68
CA ASN A 125 -8.86 10.93 -4.48
C ASN A 125 -9.19 11.55 -5.82
N GLU A 126 -10.24 11.09 -6.50
CA GLU A 126 -10.68 11.69 -7.77
C GLU A 126 -11.10 13.15 -7.57
N LYS A 127 -11.83 13.45 -6.48
CA LYS A 127 -12.16 14.83 -6.10
C LYS A 127 -10.92 15.65 -5.78
N TRP A 128 -9.97 15.08 -5.05
CA TRP A 128 -8.71 15.75 -4.71
C TRP A 128 -7.89 16.08 -5.95
N LEU A 129 -7.74 15.12 -6.88
CA LEU A 129 -7.04 15.32 -8.16
C LEU A 129 -7.70 16.43 -8.97
N ALA A 130 -9.03 16.38 -9.14
CA ALA A 130 -9.79 17.40 -9.85
C ALA A 130 -9.61 18.80 -9.23
N SER A 131 -9.64 18.91 -7.89
CA SER A 131 -9.44 20.18 -7.19
C SER A 131 -8.06 20.81 -7.39
N ARG A 132 -7.07 20.00 -7.81
CA ARG A 132 -5.70 20.42 -8.10
C ARG A 132 -5.41 20.52 -9.61
N MET A 133 -6.43 20.44 -10.46
CA MET A 133 -6.29 20.40 -11.92
C MET A 133 -5.41 19.25 -12.42
N LEU A 134 -5.42 18.13 -11.68
CA LEU A 134 -4.73 16.90 -12.05
C LEU A 134 -5.70 15.95 -12.77
N VAL A 135 -5.23 15.33 -13.84
CA VAL A 135 -5.94 14.36 -14.68
C VAL A 135 -5.64 12.95 -14.17
N SER A 136 -6.67 12.27 -13.69
CA SER A 136 -6.58 10.88 -13.24
C SER A 136 -6.44 9.93 -14.42
N ARG A 137 -5.39 9.10 -14.40
CA ARG A 137 -5.16 7.94 -15.26
C ARG A 137 -5.14 6.64 -14.45
N ILE A 138 -5.85 6.63 -13.33
CA ILE A 138 -5.96 5.49 -12.43
C ILE A 138 -6.99 4.52 -13.02
N HIS A 139 -6.53 3.38 -13.53
CA HIS A 139 -7.39 2.42 -14.21
C HIS A 139 -8.19 1.60 -13.19
N GLY A 140 -9.45 1.26 -13.53
CA GLY A 140 -10.38 0.53 -12.65
C GLY A 140 -10.24 -1.00 -12.66
N SER A 141 -9.45 -1.55 -13.58
CA SER A 141 -9.09 -2.96 -13.57
C SER A 141 -7.81 -3.16 -12.78
N VAL A 142 -7.76 -4.23 -11.97
CA VAL A 142 -6.51 -4.76 -11.41
C VAL A 142 -5.66 -5.24 -12.57
N LEU A 143 -4.94 -4.33 -13.21
CA LEU A 143 -3.68 -4.72 -13.82
C LEU A 143 -2.78 -4.98 -12.62
N ASN A 144 -2.53 -6.25 -12.34
CA ASN A 144 -1.24 -6.63 -11.78
C ASN A 144 -0.20 -6.07 -12.77
N PHE A 145 0.16 -4.80 -12.62
CA PHE A 145 1.41 -4.28 -13.13
C PHE A 145 2.48 -4.96 -12.26
N VAL A 146 2.74 -6.23 -12.59
CA VAL A 146 4.09 -6.75 -12.50
C VAL A 146 4.87 -5.81 -13.41
N CYS A 147 5.56 -4.84 -12.81
CA CYS A 147 6.65 -4.15 -13.49
C CYS A 147 7.68 -5.22 -13.84
N GLU A 148 7.54 -5.83 -15.01
CA GLU A 148 8.63 -6.53 -15.66
C GLU A 148 9.55 -5.43 -16.18
N TRP A 149 10.52 -5.07 -15.35
CA TRP A 149 11.66 -4.25 -15.75
C TRP A 149 12.43 -5.03 -16.80
N HIS A 150 12.18 -4.76 -18.08
CA HIS A 150 13.16 -5.08 -19.11
C HIS A 150 14.27 -4.03 -18.99
N SER A 151 15.31 -4.38 -18.23
CA SER A 151 16.63 -3.83 -18.49
C SER A 151 16.96 -4.16 -19.94
N GLY A 152 17.29 -3.12 -20.72
CA GLY A 152 17.79 -3.30 -22.08
C GLY A 152 19.06 -4.15 -22.14
#